data_AF-A0A349D2C8-F1
#
_entry.id   AF-A0A349D2C8-F1
#
_cell.length_a   1.000
_cell.length_b   1.000
_cell.length_c   1.000
_cell.angle_alpha   90.00
_cell.angle_beta   90.00
_cell.angle_gamma   90.00
#
_symmetry.space_group_name_H-M   'P 1'
#
loop_
_entity.id
_entity.type
_entity.pdbx_description
1 polymer ?
#
loop_
_entity_poly.entity_id
_entity_poly.type
_entity_poly.pdbx_seq_one_letter_code
_entity_poly.pdbx_strand_id
1 'polypeptide(L)'
;MITEKFIQAERVNTLNGKAKYVLDAKELFVEQLAQKIYEKEGFMSLWSENDYWWTIFSLLFWDVIFAKIDGAWTPEFGEFPSQYQDIPQDFFSDKFYETRKSLFDNKIKELSHSDIKQRLENSYKENFQRPCRPIENWHKFSIEELLVAVEKIENDRLLKIMERLAKDFNNNRAGMPDLFVYSENDCFFAEVKGEKDKISKRQILWHSFLSDELDFKVEIFMVNKNEKQSNAKTKSKQVKISFGKSTSKKREEAIAFIKKQPTFKQFRGNGDDIYSATFDVCDIENLYAVLDCTSGWKSQKIEVDGETLKSTNLRDSLYCFRQKEKEKKSMDYCLTNEWDGKKNKFQCRNFYFRELENDFWDNYGYVNTQKEEWIFDKKAIQKEVEKQINRLSLCPLFNEEQILSLVQNIPETINPKTNNKWGFIDNNRNIWFWKNQKWHSQWSDDSFPGVSMMIGVKKLEKNDIQYSSSYKISTSKNVDELADESVDIGKKDWYKTWWGILLIIFSIIILFKIL
;
A
#
# COMPACT_ATOMS: atom_id res chain seq x y z
N MET A 1 7.31 8.93 16.80
CA MET A 1 6.28 8.95 17.88
C MET A 1 5.08 9.79 17.43
N ILE A 2 3.86 9.24 17.47
CA ILE A 2 2.63 10.00 17.19
C ILE A 2 2.05 10.56 18.50
N THR A 3 1.79 11.86 18.54
CA THR A 3 1.30 12.59 19.73
C THR A 3 0.04 13.38 19.39
N GLU A 4 -0.76 13.73 20.40
CA GLU A 4 -1.98 14.51 20.24
C GLU A 4 -1.83 15.85 20.98
N LYS A 5 -2.19 16.95 20.32
CA LYS A 5 -2.19 18.30 20.91
C LYS A 5 -3.59 18.89 20.81
N PHE A 6 -4.17 19.22 21.96
CA PHE A 6 -5.51 19.78 22.04
C PHE A 6 -5.47 21.27 22.30
N ILE A 7 -6.14 22.03 21.44
CA ILE A 7 -6.27 23.48 21.56
C ILE A 7 -7.74 23.85 21.67
N GLN A 8 -8.04 24.77 22.57
CA GLN A 8 -9.34 25.43 22.63
C GLN A 8 -9.24 26.79 21.96
N ALA A 9 -10.13 27.08 21.02
CA ALA A 9 -10.18 28.35 20.30
C ALA A 9 -11.62 28.75 20.02
N GLU A 10 -11.91 30.05 20.10
CA GLU A 10 -13.24 30.57 19.79
C GLU A 10 -13.52 30.39 18.29
N ARG A 11 -14.62 29.70 17.96
CA ARG A 11 -15.01 29.45 16.58
C ARG A 11 -15.91 30.57 16.07
N VAL A 12 -15.60 31.07 14.88
CA VAL A 12 -16.44 32.06 14.18
C VAL A 12 -17.54 31.33 13.42
N ASN A 13 -18.80 31.74 13.63
CA ASN A 13 -19.95 31.20 12.92
C ASN A 13 -19.95 31.65 11.45
N THR A 14 -19.40 30.84 10.57
CA THR A 14 -19.48 31.05 9.12
C THR A 14 -20.71 30.34 8.56
N LEU A 15 -21.63 31.09 7.94
CA LEU A 15 -22.84 30.55 7.29
C LEU A 15 -22.51 29.59 6.13
N ASN A 16 -21.38 29.81 5.44
CA ASN A 16 -20.83 28.96 4.38
C ASN A 16 -19.29 29.04 4.39
N GLY A 17 -18.59 27.92 4.13
CA GLY A 17 -17.12 27.86 4.02
C GLY A 17 -16.40 27.06 5.12
N LYS A 18 -15.07 26.97 5.01
CA LYS A 18 -14.22 26.34 6.04
C LYS A 18 -14.35 27.10 7.35
N ALA A 19 -14.39 26.38 8.48
CA ALA A 19 -14.46 26.97 9.80
C ALA A 19 -13.26 27.89 10.08
N LYS A 20 -13.51 29.00 10.75
CA LYS A 20 -12.49 29.95 11.21
C LYS A 20 -12.50 30.06 12.74
N TYR A 21 -11.37 30.47 13.28
CA TYR A 21 -11.12 30.59 14.70
C TYR A 21 -10.47 31.93 15.03
N VAL A 22 -10.76 32.48 16.21
CA VAL A 22 -10.21 33.76 16.66
C VAL A 22 -8.94 33.53 17.47
N LEU A 23 -7.86 34.21 17.07
CA LEU A 23 -6.63 34.34 17.86
C LEU A 23 -6.09 35.77 17.71
N ASP A 24 -5.77 36.42 18.82
CA ASP A 24 -5.26 37.81 18.85
C ASP A 24 -6.09 38.79 18.01
N ALA A 25 -7.43 38.70 18.14
CA ALA A 25 -8.42 39.47 17.38
C ALA A 25 -8.40 39.28 15.84
N LYS A 26 -7.75 38.23 15.34
CA LYS A 26 -7.76 37.84 13.91
C LYS A 26 -8.55 36.56 13.71
N GLU A 27 -9.31 36.50 12.62
CA GLU A 27 -9.95 35.26 12.16
C GLU A 27 -9.00 34.46 11.28
N LEU A 28 -8.73 33.21 11.66
CA LEU A 28 -7.79 32.32 11.00
C LEU A 28 -8.46 31.00 10.62
N PHE A 29 -8.06 30.40 9.51
CA PHE A 29 -8.36 28.99 9.27
C PHE A 29 -7.58 28.12 10.27
N VAL A 30 -8.00 26.85 10.43
CA VAL A 30 -7.44 25.96 11.44
C VAL A 30 -5.93 25.76 11.27
N GLU A 31 -5.45 25.69 10.04
CA GLU A 31 -4.04 25.52 9.70
C GLU A 31 -3.23 26.78 10.08
N GLN A 32 -3.76 27.97 9.77
CA GLN A 32 -3.15 29.25 10.15
C GLN A 32 -3.13 29.46 11.68
N LEU A 33 -4.19 29.03 12.37
CA LEU A 33 -4.24 29.02 13.83
C LEU A 33 -3.11 28.13 14.39
N ALA A 34 -2.93 26.92 13.84
CA ALA A 34 -1.86 26.03 14.25
C ALA A 34 -0.47 26.66 14.03
N GLN A 35 -0.20 27.25 12.86
CA GLN A 35 1.05 27.97 12.60
C GLN A 35 1.31 29.07 13.64
N LYS A 36 0.30 29.87 13.99
CA LYS A 36 0.43 30.93 15.01
C LYS A 36 0.68 30.42 16.42
N ILE A 37 0.12 29.27 16.78
CA ILE A 37 0.40 28.66 18.09
C ILE A 37 1.82 28.10 18.13
N TYR A 38 2.29 27.43 17.07
CA TYR A 38 3.68 26.98 16.98
C TYR A 38 4.67 28.15 16.99
N GLU A 39 4.34 29.27 16.33
CA GLU A 39 5.14 30.50 16.37
C GLU A 39 5.29 31.03 17.81
N LYS A 40 4.21 31.08 18.58
CA LYS A 40 4.24 31.46 20.01
C LYS A 40 5.07 30.51 20.88
N GLU A 41 5.27 29.28 20.43
CA GLU A 41 6.10 28.26 21.08
C GLU A 41 7.55 28.25 20.59
N GLY A 42 7.93 29.17 19.69
CA GLY A 42 9.28 29.33 19.18
C GLY A 42 9.61 28.48 17.95
N PHE A 43 8.59 27.95 17.26
CA PHE A 43 8.76 27.19 16.02
C PHE A 43 8.35 28.00 14.78
N MET A 44 8.99 27.69 13.67
CA MET A 44 8.52 28.06 12.33
C MET A 44 7.73 26.89 11.72
N SER A 45 6.88 27.17 10.74
CA SER A 45 6.08 26.12 10.10
C SER A 45 5.77 26.45 8.64
N LEU A 46 5.96 25.48 7.76
CA LEU A 46 5.53 25.54 6.36
C LEU A 46 4.22 24.79 6.20
N TRP A 47 3.29 25.35 5.43
CA TRP A 47 2.12 24.61 4.96
C TRP A 47 2.53 23.76 3.76
N SER A 48 3.20 22.64 4.05
CA SER A 48 3.77 21.76 3.03
C SER A 48 2.71 20.91 2.32
N GLU A 49 1.69 20.45 3.06
CA GLU A 49 0.70 19.46 2.61
C GLU A 49 1.32 18.42 1.64
N ASN A 50 0.77 18.21 0.44
CA ASN A 50 1.23 17.19 -0.50
C ASN A 50 2.20 17.75 -1.55
N ASP A 51 1.87 18.89 -2.13
CA ASP A 51 2.49 19.41 -3.35
C ASP A 51 3.89 20.00 -3.13
N TYR A 52 4.20 20.43 -1.91
CA TYR A 52 5.57 20.73 -1.49
C TYR A 52 6.49 19.51 -1.72
N TRP A 53 6.05 18.33 -1.28
CA TRP A 53 6.82 17.10 -1.42
C TRP A 53 6.83 16.58 -2.85
N TRP A 54 5.76 16.81 -3.62
CA TRP A 54 5.76 16.51 -5.05
C TRP A 54 6.78 17.37 -5.80
N THR A 55 6.89 18.64 -5.43
CA THR A 55 7.85 19.58 -6.04
C THR A 55 9.29 19.15 -5.75
N ILE A 56 9.62 18.83 -4.50
CA ILE A 56 10.95 18.30 -4.13
C ILE A 56 11.23 16.99 -4.88
N PHE A 57 10.27 16.05 -4.89
CA PHE A 57 10.41 14.78 -5.61
C PHE A 57 10.68 15.00 -7.10
N SER A 58 9.87 15.82 -7.76
CA SER A 58 10.00 16.10 -9.19
C SER A 58 11.33 16.75 -9.53
N LEU A 59 11.84 17.66 -8.71
CA LEU A 59 13.13 18.31 -8.94
C LEU A 59 14.32 17.38 -8.69
N LEU A 60 14.32 16.61 -7.60
CA LEU A 60 15.43 15.70 -7.29
C LEU A 60 15.54 14.51 -8.27
N PHE A 61 14.41 14.08 -8.83
CA PHE A 61 14.32 12.93 -9.73
C PHE A 61 13.94 13.31 -11.16
N TRP A 62 14.14 14.57 -11.56
CA TRP A 62 13.72 15.09 -12.86
C TRP A 62 14.22 14.23 -14.04
N ASP A 63 15.52 13.92 -14.03
CA ASP A 63 16.20 13.06 -15.00
C ASP A 63 15.63 11.63 -15.03
N VAL A 64 15.28 11.08 -13.87
CA VAL A 64 14.68 9.74 -13.76
C VAL A 64 13.22 9.73 -14.25
N ILE A 65 12.41 10.72 -13.86
CA ILE A 65 10.99 10.84 -14.24
C ILE A 65 10.87 10.97 -15.76
N PHE A 66 11.69 11.83 -16.36
CA PHE A 66 11.66 12.14 -17.80
C PHE A 66 12.63 11.29 -18.63
N ALA A 67 13.13 10.18 -18.06
CA ALA A 67 13.85 9.17 -18.82
C ALA A 67 12.97 8.62 -19.96
N LYS A 68 13.56 8.48 -21.15
CA LYS A 68 12.90 8.00 -22.37
C LYS A 68 12.74 6.48 -22.33
N ILE A 69 11.79 6.01 -21.52
CA ILE A 69 11.44 4.59 -21.38
C ILE A 69 10.39 4.20 -22.43
N ASP A 70 10.60 3.06 -23.10
CA ASP A 70 9.67 2.52 -24.09
C ASP A 70 8.27 2.33 -23.51
N GLY A 71 7.26 2.84 -24.23
CA GLY A 71 5.85 2.81 -23.80
C GLY A 71 5.48 3.85 -22.73
N ALA A 72 6.45 4.57 -22.16
CA ALA A 72 6.19 5.66 -21.22
C ALA A 72 6.39 7.06 -21.83
N TRP A 73 7.28 7.18 -22.83
CA TRP A 73 7.54 8.41 -23.59
C TRP A 73 7.03 8.26 -25.03
N THR A 74 6.54 9.36 -25.61
CA THR A 74 6.01 9.42 -26.99
C THR A 74 6.88 10.37 -27.83
N PRO A 75 7.75 9.84 -28.70
CA PRO A 75 8.68 10.65 -29.51
C PRO A 75 8.01 11.74 -30.36
N GLU A 76 6.78 11.50 -30.81
CA GLU A 76 5.98 12.40 -31.63
C GLU A 76 5.65 13.72 -30.92
N PHE A 77 5.72 13.75 -29.59
CA PHE A 77 5.51 14.95 -28.77
C PHE A 77 6.79 15.79 -28.57
N GLY A 78 7.90 15.42 -29.23
CA GLY A 78 9.13 16.18 -29.28
C GLY A 78 9.99 16.04 -28.02
N GLU A 79 10.38 17.18 -27.44
CA GLU A 79 11.14 17.22 -26.19
C GLU A 79 10.33 16.56 -25.06
N PHE A 80 11.01 16.01 -24.06
CA PHE A 80 10.36 15.42 -22.89
C PHE A 80 11.01 15.94 -21.62
N PRO A 81 10.27 16.67 -20.77
CA PRO A 81 8.85 17.03 -20.89
C PRO A 81 8.53 18.02 -22.02
N SER A 82 7.27 18.00 -22.47
CA SER A 82 6.68 19.03 -23.34
C SER A 82 5.24 19.38 -22.94
N GLN A 83 4.63 20.35 -23.62
CA GLN A 83 3.23 20.74 -23.39
C GLN A 83 2.23 19.61 -23.69
N TYR A 84 2.60 18.66 -24.55
CA TYR A 84 1.77 17.51 -24.89
C TYR A 84 2.04 16.30 -23.98
N GLN A 85 3.20 16.27 -23.32
CA GLN A 85 3.60 15.22 -22.41
C GLN A 85 4.42 15.77 -21.24
N ASP A 86 3.72 16.20 -20.19
CA ASP A 86 4.23 16.79 -18.95
C ASP A 86 4.52 15.75 -17.84
N ILE A 87 4.24 14.47 -18.10
CA ILE A 87 4.61 13.29 -17.30
C ILE A 87 4.72 12.05 -18.19
N PRO A 88 5.45 10.99 -17.78
CA PRO A 88 5.42 9.73 -18.51
C PRO A 88 4.04 9.06 -18.44
N GLN A 89 3.67 8.29 -19.46
CA GLN A 89 2.35 7.63 -19.53
C GLN A 89 2.10 6.66 -18.36
N ASP A 90 3.16 6.09 -17.80
CA ASP A 90 3.11 5.15 -16.70
C ASP A 90 3.17 5.81 -15.30
N PHE A 91 3.30 7.14 -15.19
CA PHE A 91 3.56 7.85 -13.92
C PHE A 91 2.60 7.53 -12.76
N PHE A 92 1.31 7.36 -13.05
CA PHE A 92 0.30 6.99 -12.04
C PHE A 92 -0.01 5.48 -12.00
N SER A 93 0.82 4.66 -12.63
CA SER A 93 0.71 3.20 -12.61
C SER A 93 1.68 2.58 -11.60
N ASP A 94 1.40 1.35 -11.20
CA ASP A 94 2.29 0.51 -10.39
C ASP A 94 3.59 0.12 -11.12
N LYS A 95 3.66 0.32 -12.44
CA LYS A 95 4.87 0.07 -13.24
C LYS A 95 5.87 1.20 -13.22
N PHE A 96 5.49 2.43 -12.82
CA PHE A 96 6.36 3.61 -12.90
C PHE A 96 7.73 3.41 -12.24
N TYR A 97 7.70 2.90 -11.00
CA TYR A 97 8.92 2.60 -10.26
C TYR A 97 9.64 1.39 -10.85
N GLU A 98 8.91 0.30 -11.13
CA GLU A 98 9.49 -0.95 -11.62
C GLU A 98 10.25 -0.79 -12.95
N THR A 99 9.70 -0.04 -13.89
CA THR A 99 10.34 0.24 -15.20
C THR A 99 11.58 1.11 -15.09
N ARG A 100 11.75 1.82 -13.96
CA ARG A 100 12.86 2.73 -13.67
C ARG A 100 13.65 2.34 -12.43
N LYS A 101 13.47 1.12 -11.91
CA LYS A 101 13.98 0.74 -10.58
C LYS A 101 15.49 1.00 -10.46
N SER A 102 16.27 0.55 -11.44
CA SER A 102 17.72 0.78 -11.45
C SER A 102 18.11 2.27 -11.51
N LEU A 103 17.30 3.11 -12.19
CA LEU A 103 17.53 4.55 -12.25
C LEU A 103 17.23 5.21 -10.90
N PHE A 104 16.10 4.87 -10.27
CA PHE A 104 15.76 5.34 -8.92
C PHE A 104 16.79 4.91 -7.88
N ASP A 105 17.16 3.62 -7.86
CA ASP A 105 18.12 3.08 -6.91
C ASP A 105 19.49 3.77 -7.04
N ASN A 106 19.94 3.99 -8.28
CA ASN A 106 21.19 4.72 -8.54
C ASN A 106 21.08 6.20 -8.12
N LYS A 107 19.96 6.87 -8.45
CA LYS A 107 19.76 8.28 -8.12
C LYS A 107 19.68 8.52 -6.62
N ILE A 108 18.97 7.65 -5.88
CA ILE A 108 18.91 7.70 -4.41
C ILE A 108 20.32 7.55 -3.82
N LYS A 109 21.11 6.58 -4.31
CA LYS A 109 22.48 6.38 -3.85
C LYS A 109 23.41 7.55 -4.20
N GLU A 110 23.24 8.17 -5.37
CA GLU A 110 23.95 9.39 -5.73
C GLU A 110 23.61 10.52 -4.76
N LEU A 111 22.31 10.77 -4.55
CA LEU A 111 21.83 11.84 -3.71
C LEU A 111 22.27 11.70 -2.25
N SER A 112 22.32 10.48 -1.71
CA SER A 112 22.74 10.22 -0.33
C SER A 112 24.20 10.61 -0.05
N HIS A 113 25.04 10.69 -1.09
CA HIS A 113 26.45 11.09 -1.00
C HIS A 113 26.71 12.51 -1.55
N SER A 114 25.66 13.28 -1.83
CA SER A 114 25.74 14.60 -2.45
C SER A 114 25.21 15.70 -1.53
N ASP A 115 25.50 16.95 -1.90
CA ASP A 115 24.82 18.11 -1.34
C ASP A 115 23.41 18.22 -1.96
N ILE A 116 22.41 17.64 -1.30
CA ILE A 116 21.02 17.64 -1.79
C ILE A 116 20.48 19.07 -1.92
N LYS A 117 20.92 20.00 -1.06
CA LYS A 117 20.51 21.41 -1.15
C LYS A 117 20.96 21.99 -2.48
N GLN A 118 22.24 21.86 -2.81
CA GLN A 118 22.78 22.34 -4.08
C GLN A 118 22.14 21.64 -5.28
N ARG A 119 21.86 20.32 -5.18
CA ARG A 119 21.16 19.57 -6.23
C ARG A 119 19.76 20.10 -6.48
N LEU A 120 19.01 20.40 -5.42
CA LEU A 120 17.65 20.93 -5.52
C LEU A 120 17.65 22.33 -6.13
N GLU A 121 18.56 23.22 -5.70
CA GLU A 121 18.73 24.57 -6.25
C GLU A 121 19.05 24.55 -7.74
N ASN A 122 20.01 23.72 -8.16
CA ASN A 122 20.39 23.58 -9.56
C ASN A 122 19.22 23.05 -10.40
N SER A 123 18.54 22.01 -9.93
CA SER A 123 17.38 21.46 -10.65
C SER A 123 16.24 22.46 -10.76
N TYR A 124 15.96 23.22 -9.69
CA TYR A 124 14.96 24.30 -9.72
C TYR A 124 15.31 25.32 -10.79
N LYS A 125 16.56 25.81 -10.82
CA LYS A 125 17.03 26.80 -11.80
C LYS A 125 16.97 26.27 -13.25
N GLU A 126 17.37 25.04 -13.47
CA GLU A 126 17.42 24.42 -14.81
C GLU A 126 16.03 24.09 -15.36
N ASN A 127 15.08 23.75 -14.48
CA ASN A 127 13.77 23.23 -14.87
C ASN A 127 12.60 24.16 -14.58
N PHE A 128 12.86 25.37 -14.05
CA PHE A 128 11.83 26.34 -13.71
C PHE A 128 10.87 26.59 -14.89
N GLN A 129 9.57 26.54 -14.61
CA GLN A 129 8.48 26.70 -15.58
C GLN A 129 8.40 25.66 -16.71
N ARG A 130 9.23 24.60 -16.68
CA ARG A 130 9.06 23.49 -17.62
C ARG A 130 7.79 22.70 -17.29
N PRO A 131 7.11 22.10 -18.30
CA PRO A 131 5.92 21.29 -18.06
C PRO A 131 6.23 20.11 -17.12
N CYS A 132 5.53 20.03 -16.00
CA CYS A 132 5.64 18.93 -15.05
C CYS A 132 4.35 18.86 -14.25
N ARG A 133 3.49 17.86 -14.52
CA ARG A 133 2.15 17.81 -13.90
C ARG A 133 2.14 17.83 -12.36
N PRO A 134 3.09 17.17 -11.66
CA PRO A 134 3.17 17.25 -10.20
C PRO A 134 3.49 18.65 -9.66
N ILE A 135 4.03 19.56 -10.49
CA ILE A 135 4.30 20.97 -10.15
C ILE A 135 3.26 21.84 -10.87
N GLU A 136 2.05 21.89 -10.34
CA GLU A 136 0.93 22.62 -10.94
C GLU A 136 1.15 24.14 -10.95
N ASN A 137 1.82 24.67 -9.93
CA ASN A 137 2.11 26.10 -9.80
C ASN A 137 3.55 26.32 -9.29
N TRP A 138 4.46 26.65 -10.20
CA TRP A 138 5.87 26.96 -9.92
C TRP A 138 6.09 28.13 -8.94
N HIS A 139 5.10 29.01 -8.79
CA HIS A 139 5.18 30.16 -7.88
C HIS A 139 4.54 29.89 -6.52
N LYS A 140 4.04 28.67 -6.26
CA LYS A 140 3.44 28.33 -4.97
C LYS A 140 4.49 28.27 -3.85
N PHE A 141 5.70 27.80 -4.15
CA PHE A 141 6.81 27.77 -3.21
C PHE A 141 8.03 28.47 -3.82
N SER A 142 8.64 29.35 -3.02
CA SER A 142 9.97 29.88 -3.30
C SER A 142 11.03 28.78 -3.17
N ILE A 143 12.21 29.00 -3.75
CA ILE A 143 13.33 28.07 -3.58
C ILE A 143 13.74 28.00 -2.11
N GLU A 144 13.71 29.13 -1.39
CA GLU A 144 14.02 29.20 0.04
C GLU A 144 13.07 28.32 0.87
N GLU A 145 11.78 28.31 0.56
CA GLU A 145 10.82 27.43 1.23
C GLU A 145 11.10 25.96 0.93
N LEU A 146 11.38 25.58 -0.32
CA LEU A 146 11.68 24.19 -0.71
C LEU A 146 12.95 23.65 -0.03
N LEU A 147 13.93 24.52 0.23
CA LEU A 147 15.18 24.14 0.88
C LEU A 147 15.01 23.84 2.38
N VAL A 148 13.97 24.36 3.04
CA VAL A 148 13.74 24.17 4.48
C VAL A 148 13.75 22.69 4.86
N ALA A 149 13.01 21.85 4.14
CA ALA A 149 12.97 20.42 4.44
C ALA A 149 14.31 19.73 4.19
N VAL A 150 15.04 20.14 3.14
CA VAL A 150 16.35 19.58 2.80
C VAL A 150 17.41 19.95 3.83
N GLU A 151 17.33 21.15 4.40
CA GLU A 151 18.26 21.61 5.43
C GLU A 151 17.95 21.04 6.81
N LYS A 152 16.67 20.77 7.11
CA LYS A 152 16.21 20.31 8.43
C LYS A 152 16.14 18.80 8.58
N ILE A 153 16.06 18.06 7.47
CA ILE A 153 15.95 16.61 7.48
C ILE A 153 17.28 15.98 7.02
N GLU A 154 17.75 14.98 7.78
CA GLU A 154 18.87 14.14 7.36
C GLU A 154 18.60 13.49 5.99
N ASN A 155 19.60 13.55 5.09
CA ASN A 155 19.51 13.07 3.70
C ASN A 155 18.84 11.69 3.57
N ASP A 156 19.24 10.71 4.38
CA ASP A 156 18.70 9.35 4.31
C ASP A 156 17.21 9.29 4.64
N ARG A 157 16.74 10.11 5.59
CA ARG A 157 15.31 10.19 5.96
C ARG A 157 14.51 10.90 4.87
N LEU A 158 15.03 12.00 4.32
CA LEU A 158 14.41 12.71 3.20
C LEU A 158 14.27 11.79 1.98
N LEU A 159 15.34 11.09 1.61
CA LEU A 159 15.34 10.19 0.46
C LEU A 159 14.38 9.02 0.63
N LYS A 160 14.17 8.51 1.85
CA LYS A 160 13.12 7.52 2.11
C LYS A 160 11.70 8.06 1.89
N ILE A 161 11.43 9.34 2.20
CA ILE A 161 10.14 9.99 1.85
C ILE A 161 9.99 10.04 0.33
N MET A 162 11.04 10.44 -0.39
CA MET A 162 11.03 10.50 -1.85
C MET A 162 10.87 9.11 -2.49
N GLU A 163 11.56 8.10 -1.96
CA GLU A 163 11.46 6.72 -2.42
C GLU A 163 10.05 6.16 -2.21
N ARG A 164 9.41 6.48 -1.07
CA ARG A 164 8.00 6.12 -0.82
C ARG A 164 7.08 6.73 -1.88
N LEU A 165 7.26 8.00 -2.23
CA LEU A 165 6.52 8.63 -3.33
C LEU A 165 6.79 7.92 -4.66
N ALA A 166 8.05 7.60 -4.97
CA ALA A 166 8.44 6.94 -6.22
C ALA A 166 7.76 5.58 -6.39
N LYS A 167 7.78 4.73 -5.34
CA LYS A 167 7.28 3.34 -5.36
C LYS A 167 5.80 3.20 -5.70
N ASP A 168 4.99 4.20 -5.35
CA ASP A 168 3.57 4.24 -5.71
C ASP A 168 3.03 5.66 -5.65
N PHE A 169 3.43 6.48 -6.62
CA PHE A 169 3.08 7.90 -6.60
C PHE A 169 1.57 8.11 -6.56
N ASN A 170 0.79 7.31 -7.29
CA ASN A 170 -0.66 7.47 -7.33
C ASN A 170 -1.33 7.31 -5.94
N ASN A 171 -0.89 6.34 -5.14
CA ASN A 171 -1.47 6.13 -3.81
C ASN A 171 -0.77 6.93 -2.71
N ASN A 172 0.53 7.22 -2.85
CA ASN A 172 1.31 7.93 -1.83
C ASN A 172 1.34 9.44 -2.03
N ARG A 173 0.92 9.99 -3.17
CA ARG A 173 0.88 11.45 -3.38
C ARG A 173 -0.01 12.19 -2.39
N ALA A 174 -1.01 11.53 -1.80
CA ALA A 174 -1.96 12.18 -0.90
C ALA A 174 -1.83 11.68 0.54
N GLY A 175 -2.06 12.58 1.50
CA GLY A 175 -2.11 12.28 2.93
C GLY A 175 -0.84 12.66 3.69
N MET A 176 0.05 13.45 3.10
CA MET A 176 1.13 14.08 3.85
C MET A 176 0.54 15.02 4.92
N PRO A 177 1.19 15.14 6.10
CA PRO A 177 0.76 16.07 7.13
C PRO A 177 0.69 17.51 6.62
N ASP A 178 -0.31 18.26 7.10
CA ASP A 178 -0.57 19.64 6.65
C ASP A 178 0.66 20.55 6.81
N LEU A 179 1.35 20.46 7.95
CA LEU A 179 2.45 21.32 8.31
C LEU A 179 3.77 20.55 8.49
N PHE A 180 4.86 21.14 8.00
CA PHE A 180 6.22 20.82 8.42
C PHE A 180 6.68 21.89 9.40
N VAL A 181 6.88 21.51 10.67
CA VAL A 181 7.21 22.41 11.78
C VAL A 181 8.68 22.23 12.13
N TYR A 182 9.40 23.33 12.32
CA TYR A 182 10.85 23.29 12.51
C TYR A 182 11.35 24.45 13.37
N SER A 183 12.51 24.25 13.98
CA SER A 183 13.30 25.27 14.67
C SER A 183 14.76 25.17 14.24
N GLU A 184 15.69 25.76 14.98
CA GLU A 184 17.11 25.56 14.75
C GLU A 184 17.52 24.09 14.93
N ASN A 185 17.02 23.44 15.99
CA ASN A 185 17.50 22.14 16.48
C ASN A 185 16.50 20.98 16.32
N ASP A 186 15.28 21.24 15.86
CA ASP A 186 14.23 20.23 15.79
C ASP A 186 13.35 20.39 14.56
N CYS A 187 12.77 19.30 14.06
CA CYS A 187 11.72 19.31 13.06
C CYS A 187 10.76 18.13 13.21
N PHE A 188 9.49 18.38 12.92
CA PHE A 188 8.42 17.40 13.03
C PHE A 188 7.28 17.71 12.07
N PHE A 189 6.38 16.75 11.93
CA PHE A 189 5.20 16.90 11.10
C PHE A 189 3.97 17.14 11.96
N ALA A 190 3.08 18.04 11.53
CA ALA A 190 1.82 18.26 12.20
C ALA A 190 0.63 18.11 11.25
N GLU A 191 -0.32 17.28 11.65
CA GLU A 191 -1.61 17.11 10.99
C GLU A 191 -2.67 17.93 11.74
N VAL A 192 -3.33 18.85 11.05
CA VAL A 192 -4.26 19.79 11.66
C VAL A 192 -5.70 19.32 11.44
N LYS A 193 -6.46 19.21 12.53
CA LYS A 193 -7.87 18.78 12.49
C LYS A 193 -8.77 19.78 13.20
N GLY A 194 -9.73 20.32 12.46
CA GLY A 194 -10.85 21.03 13.04
C GLY A 194 -11.79 20.09 13.82
N GLU A 195 -12.82 20.68 14.42
CA GLU A 195 -13.81 20.01 15.29
C GLU A 195 -14.41 18.73 14.69
N LYS A 196 -14.72 18.76 13.39
CA LYS A 196 -15.47 17.70 12.70
C LYS A 196 -14.60 16.82 11.81
N ASP A 197 -13.32 17.15 11.67
CA ASP A 197 -12.44 16.47 10.72
C ASP A 197 -11.98 15.12 11.28
N LYS A 198 -11.78 14.14 10.41
CA LYS A 198 -11.19 12.85 10.77
C LYS A 198 -9.87 12.68 10.04
N ILE A 199 -8.96 11.89 10.62
CA ILE A 199 -7.75 11.47 9.94
C ILE A 199 -8.15 10.43 8.88
N SER A 200 -7.74 10.65 7.64
CA SER A 200 -8.02 9.72 6.54
C SER A 200 -7.11 8.49 6.60
N LYS A 201 -7.50 7.39 5.93
CA LYS A 201 -6.65 6.18 5.83
C LYS A 201 -5.27 6.49 5.24
N ARG A 202 -5.19 7.37 4.23
CA ARG A 202 -3.92 7.75 3.60
C ARG A 202 -3.00 8.53 4.56
N GLN A 203 -3.58 9.42 5.36
CA GLN A 203 -2.86 10.14 6.41
C GLN A 203 -2.31 9.19 7.46
N ILE A 204 -3.11 8.21 7.91
CA ILE A 204 -2.65 7.19 8.86
C ILE A 204 -1.41 6.43 8.31
N LEU A 205 -1.41 6.06 7.03
CA LEU A 205 -0.26 5.40 6.40
C LEU A 205 0.99 6.29 6.45
N TRP A 206 0.87 7.55 6.04
CA TRP A 206 1.97 8.52 6.10
C TRP A 206 2.46 8.77 7.53
N HIS A 207 1.56 8.94 8.50
CA HIS A 207 1.92 9.17 9.90
C HIS A 207 2.69 7.97 10.46
N SER A 208 2.23 6.74 10.19
CA SER A 208 2.92 5.53 10.62
C SER A 208 4.28 5.38 9.95
N PHE A 209 4.42 5.76 8.68
CA PHE A 209 5.70 5.73 7.98
C PHE A 209 6.70 6.74 8.56
N LEU A 210 6.27 7.99 8.71
CA LEU A 210 7.09 9.05 9.28
C LEU A 210 7.49 8.73 10.73
N SER A 211 6.56 8.22 11.54
CA SER A 211 6.81 7.91 12.95
C SER A 211 7.60 6.62 13.15
N ASP A 212 7.15 5.50 12.57
CA ASP A 212 7.65 4.18 12.95
C ASP A 212 8.96 3.88 12.22
N GLU A 213 9.02 4.14 10.90
CA GLU A 213 10.20 3.81 10.08
C GLU A 213 11.25 4.91 10.05
N LEU A 214 10.83 6.17 10.13
CA LEU A 214 11.73 7.34 10.04
C LEU A 214 11.94 8.06 11.37
N ASP A 215 11.30 7.63 12.46
CA ASP A 215 11.44 8.21 13.80
C ASP A 215 11.17 9.72 13.87
N PHE A 216 10.29 10.25 13.02
CA PHE A 216 9.79 11.61 13.17
C PHE A 216 8.75 11.67 14.29
N LYS A 217 8.72 12.80 14.99
CA LYS A 217 7.52 13.18 15.72
C LYS A 217 6.44 13.53 14.69
N VAL A 218 5.25 12.97 14.89
CA VAL A 218 4.03 13.37 14.17
C VAL A 218 3.03 13.84 15.22
N GLU A 219 2.61 15.09 15.15
CA GLU A 219 1.67 15.68 16.10
C GLU A 219 0.31 15.88 15.45
N ILE A 220 -0.74 15.30 16.03
CA ILE A 220 -2.11 15.54 15.61
C ILE A 220 -2.62 16.75 16.37
N PHE A 221 -2.65 17.90 15.72
CA PHE A 221 -3.13 19.16 16.26
C PHE A 221 -4.65 19.24 16.12
N MET A 222 -5.36 19.29 17.24
CA MET A 222 -6.81 19.21 17.29
C MET A 222 -7.43 20.41 17.96
N VAL A 223 -8.35 21.08 17.25
CA VAL A 223 -9.05 22.25 17.77
C VAL A 223 -10.44 21.88 18.27
N ASN A 224 -10.78 22.30 19.49
CA ASN A 224 -12.06 22.11 20.15
C ASN A 224 -12.51 20.63 20.20
N LYS A 225 -11.55 19.71 20.23
CA LYS A 225 -11.74 18.30 20.53
C LYS A 225 -11.18 17.98 21.90
N ASN A 226 -11.64 16.86 22.45
CA ASN A 226 -11.18 16.30 23.70
C ASN A 226 -10.71 14.86 23.49
N GLU A 227 -9.92 14.32 24.43
CA GLU A 227 -9.34 12.95 24.36
C GLU A 227 -10.37 11.84 24.10
N LYS A 228 -11.62 12.04 24.54
CA LYS A 228 -12.73 11.09 24.28
C LYS A 228 -13.20 11.09 22.82
N GLN A 229 -12.98 12.19 22.09
CA GLN A 229 -13.34 12.37 20.68
C GLN A 229 -12.16 12.11 19.74
N SER A 230 -10.90 12.25 20.20
CA SER A 230 -9.71 11.87 19.42
C SER A 230 -9.56 10.36 19.30
N ASN A 231 -9.96 9.61 20.33
CA ASN A 231 -9.89 8.16 20.36
C ASN A 231 -11.01 7.50 19.53
N ALA A 232 -10.87 7.62 18.20
CA ALA A 232 -11.18 6.52 17.30
C ALA A 232 -9.99 5.54 17.20
N LYS A 233 -9.17 5.40 18.27
CA LYS A 233 -8.38 4.17 18.45
C LYS A 233 -9.40 3.04 18.56
N THR A 234 -9.39 2.13 17.61
CA THR A 234 -10.08 0.84 17.71
C THR A 234 -9.81 0.32 19.12
N LYS A 235 -10.85 0.10 19.94
CA LYS A 235 -10.67 -0.40 21.31
C LYS A 235 -9.83 -1.67 21.22
N SER A 236 -8.58 -1.58 21.63
CA SER A 236 -7.67 -2.70 21.68
C SER A 236 -8.20 -3.72 22.67
N LYS A 237 -8.11 -5.00 22.31
CA LYS A 237 -8.60 -6.07 23.17
C LYS A 237 -7.73 -6.17 24.42
N GLN A 238 -8.36 -6.52 25.53
CA GLN A 238 -7.69 -6.74 26.80
C GLN A 238 -7.54 -8.23 27.05
N VAL A 239 -6.34 -8.67 27.38
CA VAL A 239 -5.98 -10.08 27.61
C VAL A 239 -5.61 -10.24 29.07
N LYS A 240 -6.42 -10.98 29.82
CA LYS A 240 -6.10 -11.34 31.19
C LYS A 240 -5.33 -12.66 31.20
N ILE A 241 -4.16 -12.64 31.82
CA ILE A 241 -3.35 -13.84 32.04
C ILE A 241 -3.33 -14.13 33.52
N SER A 242 -3.56 -15.39 33.86
CA SER A 242 -3.43 -15.88 35.23
C SER A 242 -2.69 -17.21 35.27
N PHE A 243 -1.97 -17.44 36.36
CA PHE A 243 -1.29 -18.70 36.61
C PHE A 243 -1.14 -18.93 38.11
N GLY A 244 -1.03 -20.20 38.50
CA GLY A 244 -0.83 -20.61 39.88
C GLY A 244 0.36 -21.56 40.00
N LYS A 245 0.15 -22.72 40.62
CA LYS A 245 1.19 -23.73 40.82
C LYS A 245 1.86 -24.15 39.52
N SER A 246 3.19 -24.22 39.54
CA SER A 246 4.02 -24.76 38.46
C SER A 246 5.31 -25.32 39.03
N THR A 247 5.83 -26.39 38.43
CA THR A 247 7.15 -26.97 38.75
C THR A 247 8.28 -26.34 37.93
N SER A 248 7.97 -25.38 37.05
CA SER A 248 8.95 -24.70 36.22
C SER A 248 9.92 -23.85 37.04
N LYS A 249 11.20 -23.85 36.66
CA LYS A 249 12.22 -22.95 37.21
C LYS A 249 11.91 -21.46 36.96
N LYS A 250 11.08 -21.15 35.95
CA LYS A 250 10.64 -19.78 35.62
C LYS A 250 9.52 -19.25 36.52
N ARG A 251 9.07 -20.01 37.54
CA ARG A 251 7.93 -19.60 38.39
C ARG A 251 8.18 -18.30 39.14
N GLU A 252 9.31 -18.18 39.82
CA GLU A 252 9.65 -16.97 40.58
C GLU A 252 9.82 -15.76 39.67
N GLU A 253 10.42 -15.96 38.48
CA GLU A 253 10.54 -14.92 37.45
C GLU A 253 9.17 -14.43 36.98
N ALA A 254 8.25 -15.34 36.65
CA ALA A 254 6.90 -14.98 36.22
C ALA A 254 6.14 -14.21 37.31
N ILE A 255 6.26 -14.62 38.58
CA ILE A 255 5.65 -13.93 39.72
C ILE A 255 6.25 -12.52 39.88
N ALA A 256 7.57 -12.40 39.82
CA ALA A 256 8.25 -11.11 39.91
C ALA A 256 7.87 -10.18 38.76
N PHE A 257 7.70 -10.71 37.54
CA PHE A 257 7.24 -9.94 36.39
C PHE A 257 5.80 -9.47 36.55
N ILE A 258 4.87 -10.37 36.90
CA ILE A 258 3.44 -10.03 36.94
C ILE A 258 3.10 -9.07 38.08
N LYS A 259 3.83 -9.14 39.21
CA LYS A 259 3.68 -8.20 40.34
C LYS A 259 4.03 -6.75 39.99
N LYS A 260 4.83 -6.52 38.94
CA LYS A 260 5.20 -5.18 38.47
C LYS A 260 4.15 -4.57 37.55
N GLN A 261 3.15 -5.35 37.12
CA GLN A 261 2.16 -4.88 36.17
C GLN A 261 1.10 -4.02 36.87
N PRO A 262 0.63 -2.91 36.25
CA PRO A 262 -0.33 -2.00 36.87
C PRO A 262 -1.65 -2.67 37.29
N THR A 263 -2.07 -3.71 36.58
CA THR A 263 -3.34 -4.42 36.74
C THR A 263 -3.22 -5.70 37.59
N PHE A 264 -2.09 -5.87 38.29
CA PHE A 264 -1.79 -7.05 39.09
C PHE A 264 -2.89 -7.36 40.12
N LYS A 265 -3.26 -8.64 40.23
CA LYS A 265 -4.12 -9.18 41.29
C LYS A 265 -3.61 -10.53 41.75
N GLN A 266 -3.66 -10.75 43.06
CA GLN A 266 -3.39 -12.02 43.71
C GLN A 266 -4.62 -12.48 44.48
N PHE A 267 -4.95 -13.76 44.37
CA PHE A 267 -6.02 -14.37 45.15
C PHE A 267 -5.69 -15.83 45.45
N ARG A 268 -6.30 -16.38 46.50
CA ARG A 268 -6.10 -17.77 46.88
C ARG A 268 -6.95 -18.68 45.99
N GLY A 269 -6.32 -19.61 45.28
CA GLY A 269 -7.00 -20.69 44.56
C GLY A 269 -7.15 -21.96 45.40
N ASN A 270 -7.56 -23.06 44.77
CA ASN A 270 -7.61 -24.37 45.41
C ASN A 270 -6.19 -24.90 45.69
N GLY A 271 -5.61 -24.47 46.82
CA GLY A 271 -4.35 -24.98 47.37
C GLY A 271 -3.07 -24.24 46.96
N ASP A 272 -3.14 -23.19 46.14
CA ASP A 272 -2.00 -22.29 45.83
C ASP A 272 -2.51 -20.87 45.52
N ASP A 273 -1.60 -19.90 45.56
CA ASP A 273 -1.89 -18.54 45.13
C ASP A 273 -1.97 -18.46 43.60
N ILE A 274 -2.94 -17.71 43.11
CA ILE A 274 -3.10 -17.38 41.70
C ILE A 274 -2.69 -15.93 41.51
N TYR A 275 -1.80 -15.71 40.55
CA TYR A 275 -1.29 -14.42 40.14
C TYR A 275 -1.91 -14.07 38.79
N SER A 276 -2.37 -12.83 38.63
CA SER A 276 -3.01 -12.39 37.40
C SER A 276 -2.74 -10.93 37.08
N ALA A 277 -2.78 -10.59 35.80
CA ALA A 277 -2.72 -9.24 35.29
C ALA A 277 -3.46 -9.19 33.94
N THR A 278 -3.94 -8.01 33.58
CA THR A 278 -4.59 -7.73 32.30
C THR A 278 -3.69 -6.83 31.46
N PHE A 279 -3.49 -7.21 30.21
CA PHE A 279 -2.63 -6.54 29.24
C PHE A 279 -3.47 -6.06 28.06
N ASP A 280 -3.12 -4.88 27.54
CA ASP A 280 -3.60 -4.44 26.24
C ASP A 280 -2.85 -5.22 25.13
N VAL A 281 -3.52 -5.66 24.06
CA VAL A 281 -2.84 -6.32 22.93
C VAL A 281 -1.76 -5.45 22.27
N CYS A 282 -1.87 -4.13 22.39
CA CYS A 282 -0.85 -3.18 21.93
C CYS A 282 0.37 -3.13 22.86
N ASP A 283 0.28 -3.57 24.12
CA ASP A 283 1.42 -3.79 25.02
C ASP A 283 2.05 -5.18 24.75
N ILE A 284 2.43 -5.36 23.48
CA ILE A 284 2.70 -6.68 22.91
C ILE A 284 3.90 -7.37 23.54
N GLU A 285 4.95 -6.64 23.93
CA GLU A 285 6.15 -7.23 24.51
C GLU A 285 5.94 -7.67 25.95
N ASN A 286 5.23 -6.89 26.78
CA ASN A 286 4.90 -7.33 28.14
C ASN A 286 3.92 -8.51 28.12
N LEU A 287 2.94 -8.49 27.21
CA LEU A 287 2.04 -9.61 26.99
C LEU A 287 2.81 -10.87 26.61
N TYR A 288 3.74 -10.80 25.65
CA TYR A 288 4.55 -11.95 25.27
C TYR A 288 5.53 -12.39 26.35
N ALA A 289 6.10 -11.46 27.13
CA ALA A 289 7.00 -11.80 28.24
C ALA A 289 6.31 -12.77 29.22
N VAL A 290 5.10 -12.44 29.69
CA VAL A 290 4.38 -13.36 30.59
C VAL A 290 3.95 -14.66 29.89
N LEU A 291 3.52 -14.60 28.62
CA LEU A 291 3.15 -15.80 27.86
C LEU A 291 4.34 -16.74 27.67
N ASP A 292 5.55 -16.22 27.44
CA ASP A 292 6.78 -16.98 27.23
C ASP A 292 7.29 -17.57 28.56
N CYS A 293 7.18 -16.84 29.68
CA CYS A 293 7.52 -17.35 31.01
C CYS A 293 6.60 -18.49 31.46
N THR A 294 5.32 -18.42 31.09
CA THR A 294 4.26 -19.34 31.56
C THR A 294 3.85 -20.37 30.50
N SER A 295 4.58 -20.45 29.40
CA SER A 295 4.33 -21.37 28.30
C SER A 295 4.33 -22.83 28.78
N GLY A 296 3.30 -23.59 28.36
CA GLY A 296 3.15 -25.01 28.69
C GLY A 296 2.67 -25.30 30.12
N TRP A 297 2.40 -24.29 30.94
CA TRP A 297 1.91 -24.52 32.30
C TRP A 297 0.43 -24.88 32.28
N LYS A 298 0.06 -26.00 32.91
CA LYS A 298 -1.34 -26.41 33.05
C LYS A 298 -2.20 -25.40 33.83
N SER A 299 -1.57 -24.59 34.68
CA SER A 299 -2.23 -23.56 35.48
C SER A 299 -2.38 -22.23 34.73
N GLN A 300 -1.77 -22.06 33.55
CA GLN A 300 -1.95 -20.85 32.76
C GLN A 300 -3.38 -20.80 32.23
N LYS A 301 -4.06 -19.69 32.49
CA LYS A 301 -5.37 -19.35 31.91
C LYS A 301 -5.27 -17.99 31.25
N ILE A 302 -5.70 -17.93 30.00
CA ILE A 302 -5.74 -16.73 29.18
C ILE A 302 -7.22 -16.43 28.93
N GLU A 303 -7.65 -15.22 29.23
CA GLU A 303 -9.04 -14.78 29.07
C GLU A 303 -9.08 -13.51 28.22
N VAL A 304 -9.95 -13.48 27.22
CA VAL A 304 -10.23 -12.31 26.38
C VAL A 304 -11.75 -12.15 26.35
N ASP A 305 -12.25 -10.95 26.64
CA ASP A 305 -13.69 -10.65 26.68
C ASP A 305 -14.51 -11.61 27.59
N GLY A 306 -13.88 -12.15 28.64
CA GLY A 306 -14.50 -13.09 29.59
C GLY A 306 -14.46 -14.57 29.16
N GLU A 307 -13.99 -14.85 27.95
CA GLU A 307 -13.86 -16.21 27.43
C GLU A 307 -12.43 -16.74 27.55
N THR A 308 -12.29 -18.06 27.79
CA THR A 308 -10.96 -18.70 27.87
C THR A 308 -10.43 -18.99 26.47
N LEU A 309 -9.20 -18.55 26.20
CA LEU A 309 -8.52 -18.67 24.92
C LEU A 309 -7.30 -19.58 25.03
N LYS A 310 -7.02 -20.38 24.00
CA LYS A 310 -5.76 -21.14 23.90
C LYS A 310 -4.59 -20.21 23.61
N SER A 311 -3.44 -20.44 24.24
CA SER A 311 -2.23 -19.65 23.98
C SER A 311 -1.80 -19.67 22.51
N THR A 312 -2.01 -20.79 21.81
CA THR A 312 -1.73 -20.91 20.37
C THR A 312 -2.55 -19.90 19.57
N ASN A 313 -3.86 -19.85 19.80
CA ASN A 313 -4.77 -18.95 19.07
C ASN A 313 -4.39 -17.47 19.31
N LEU A 314 -4.05 -17.12 20.55
CA LEU A 314 -3.58 -15.76 20.87
C LEU A 314 -2.30 -15.41 20.11
N ARG A 315 -1.30 -16.30 20.16
CA ARG A 315 -0.01 -16.11 19.50
C ARG A 315 -0.16 -16.05 17.99
N ASP A 316 -0.96 -16.93 17.39
CA ASP A 316 -1.21 -16.96 15.94
C ASP A 316 -1.85 -15.67 15.45
N SER A 317 -2.74 -15.07 16.26
CA SER A 317 -3.40 -13.80 15.95
C SER A 317 -2.44 -12.61 16.03
N LEU A 318 -1.54 -12.61 17.03
CA LEU A 318 -0.70 -11.46 17.37
C LEU A 318 0.74 -11.53 16.84
N TYR A 319 1.20 -12.68 16.35
CA TYR A 319 2.58 -12.88 15.88
C TYR A 319 2.99 -11.83 14.83
N CYS A 320 2.15 -11.63 13.81
CA CYS A 320 2.44 -10.73 12.71
C CYS A 320 2.52 -9.27 13.18
N PHE A 321 1.63 -8.87 14.11
CA PHE A 321 1.68 -7.55 14.73
C PHE A 321 2.95 -7.36 15.57
N ARG A 322 3.32 -8.35 16.39
CA ARG A 322 4.57 -8.31 17.17
C ARG A 322 5.80 -8.11 16.27
N GLN A 323 5.86 -8.78 15.13
CA GLN A 323 6.98 -8.61 14.19
C GLN A 323 7.03 -7.21 13.58
N LYS A 324 5.87 -6.65 13.18
CA LYS A 324 5.79 -5.26 12.71
C LYS A 324 6.38 -4.29 13.74
N GLU A 325 5.98 -4.41 15.01
CA GLU A 325 6.43 -3.52 16.08
C GLU A 325 7.94 -3.68 16.35
N LYS A 326 8.45 -4.92 16.39
CA LYS A 326 9.89 -5.19 16.57
C LYS A 326 10.75 -4.61 15.46
N GLU A 327 10.29 -4.70 14.22
CA GLU A 327 11.00 -4.18 13.05
C GLU A 327 10.74 -2.70 12.80
N LYS A 328 9.91 -2.06 13.64
CA LYS A 328 9.44 -0.67 13.48
C LYS A 328 8.87 -0.40 12.09
N LYS A 329 8.16 -1.37 11.51
CA LYS A 329 7.53 -1.21 10.20
C LYS A 329 6.29 -0.34 10.32
N SER A 330 6.05 0.48 9.30
CA SER A 330 4.83 1.26 9.17
C SER A 330 3.61 0.40 8.89
N MET A 331 2.44 1.01 8.79
CA MET A 331 1.21 0.30 8.43
C MET A 331 1.21 -0.26 7.00
N ASP A 332 2.14 0.16 6.14
CA ASP A 332 2.35 -0.47 4.82
C ASP A 332 2.69 -1.95 4.92
N TYR A 333 3.28 -2.37 6.04
CA TYR A 333 3.55 -3.78 6.33
C TYR A 333 2.30 -4.65 6.15
N CYS A 334 1.13 -4.15 6.56
CA CYS A 334 -0.14 -4.87 6.43
C CYS A 334 -0.69 -4.87 4.99
N LEU A 335 -0.22 -3.97 4.13
CA LEU A 335 -0.70 -3.80 2.75
C LEU A 335 -0.01 -4.73 1.76
N THR A 336 1.00 -5.48 2.19
CA THR A 336 1.73 -6.41 1.33
C THR A 336 1.61 -7.85 1.82
N ASN A 337 1.71 -8.81 0.90
CA ASN A 337 1.71 -10.23 1.19
C ASN A 337 3.00 -10.66 1.89
N GLU A 338 2.91 -11.73 2.70
CA GLU A 338 4.06 -12.25 3.43
C GLU A 338 5.14 -12.86 2.51
N TRP A 339 4.72 -13.61 1.49
CA TRP A 339 5.61 -14.48 0.71
C TRP A 339 6.24 -13.82 -0.53
N ASP A 340 5.59 -12.83 -1.16
CA ASP A 340 6.12 -12.16 -2.35
C ASP A 340 6.26 -10.64 -2.21
N GLY A 341 5.80 -10.06 -1.09
CA GLY A 341 5.86 -8.62 -0.84
C GLY A 341 4.98 -7.76 -1.75
N LYS A 342 4.13 -8.36 -2.59
CA LYS A 342 3.20 -7.61 -3.45
C LYS A 342 2.05 -7.05 -2.65
N LYS A 343 1.40 -6.00 -3.18
CA LYS A 343 0.23 -5.40 -2.54
C LYS A 343 -0.92 -6.41 -2.46
N ASN A 344 -1.53 -6.50 -1.30
CA ASN A 344 -2.71 -7.33 -1.05
C ASN A 344 -3.97 -6.47 -1.00
N LYS A 345 -5.12 -7.06 -1.32
CA LYS A 345 -6.43 -6.39 -1.25
C LYS A 345 -7.11 -6.46 0.12
N PHE A 346 -6.54 -7.23 1.03
CA PHE A 346 -7.08 -7.54 2.35
C PHE A 346 -6.78 -6.46 3.39
N GLN A 347 -5.78 -5.60 3.14
CA GLN A 347 -5.18 -4.72 4.15
C GLN A 347 -4.69 -5.51 5.37
N CYS A 348 -4.32 -6.78 5.17
CA CYS A 348 -3.79 -7.65 6.20
C CYS A 348 -2.79 -8.63 5.59
N ARG A 349 -1.52 -8.51 5.96
CA ARG A 349 -0.41 -9.38 5.51
C ARG A 349 -0.61 -10.85 5.86
N ASN A 350 -1.32 -11.13 6.95
CA ASN A 350 -1.52 -12.47 7.48
C ASN A 350 -2.90 -13.04 7.12
N PHE A 351 -3.72 -12.33 6.34
CA PHE A 351 -4.97 -12.90 5.80
C PHE A 351 -4.67 -13.65 4.51
N TYR A 352 -5.14 -14.89 4.41
CA TYR A 352 -4.95 -15.72 3.22
C TYR A 352 -6.25 -16.40 2.83
N PHE A 353 -6.70 -16.14 1.61
CA PHE A 353 -7.74 -16.90 0.94
C PHE A 353 -7.50 -16.80 -0.57
N ARG A 354 -6.93 -17.86 -1.15
CA ARG A 354 -6.41 -17.91 -2.52
C ARG A 354 -7.41 -17.46 -3.58
N GLU A 355 -8.65 -17.92 -3.47
CA GLU A 355 -9.73 -17.65 -4.43
C GLU A 355 -10.09 -16.17 -4.44
N LEU A 356 -10.21 -15.58 -3.25
CA LEU A 356 -10.30 -14.14 -3.14
C LEU A 356 -9.05 -13.52 -3.73
N GLU A 357 -7.86 -13.83 -3.25
CA GLU A 357 -6.62 -13.16 -3.63
C GLU A 357 -6.42 -13.03 -5.16
N ASN A 358 -6.46 -14.15 -5.87
CA ASN A 358 -6.12 -14.24 -7.29
C ASN A 358 -7.33 -14.10 -8.23
N ASP A 359 -8.52 -13.89 -7.65
CA ASP A 359 -9.82 -13.95 -8.34
C ASP A 359 -9.95 -15.22 -9.22
N PHE A 360 -9.41 -16.34 -8.74
CA PHE A 360 -9.36 -17.65 -9.41
C PHE A 360 -10.18 -18.66 -8.60
N TRP A 361 -11.36 -19.00 -9.09
CA TRP A 361 -12.39 -19.73 -8.36
C TRP A 361 -12.62 -21.11 -8.99
N ASP A 362 -11.73 -22.05 -8.70
CA ASP A 362 -11.83 -23.49 -9.03
C ASP A 362 -12.30 -24.35 -7.84
N ASN A 363 -12.65 -23.69 -6.74
CA ASN A 363 -13.33 -24.23 -5.57
C ASN A 363 -14.52 -23.31 -5.22
N TYR A 364 -15.35 -23.75 -4.27
CA TYR A 364 -16.45 -22.94 -3.71
C TYR A 364 -17.51 -22.52 -4.73
N GLY A 365 -17.88 -23.44 -5.62
CA GLY A 365 -18.96 -23.28 -6.56
C GLY A 365 -19.10 -24.48 -7.47
N TYR A 366 -19.99 -24.37 -8.45
CA TYR A 366 -20.19 -25.39 -9.46
C TYR A 366 -20.76 -24.78 -10.74
N VAL A 367 -20.59 -25.49 -11.85
CA VAL A 367 -21.14 -25.07 -13.13
C VAL A 367 -22.59 -25.54 -13.30
N ASN A 368 -23.47 -24.63 -13.70
CA ASN A 368 -24.80 -24.93 -14.19
C ASN A 368 -24.74 -25.01 -15.72
N THR A 369 -24.78 -26.24 -16.24
CA THR A 369 -24.65 -26.50 -17.68
C THR A 369 -25.86 -26.04 -18.49
N GLN A 370 -27.05 -25.94 -17.89
CA GLN A 370 -28.26 -25.49 -18.59
C GLN A 370 -28.24 -23.98 -18.84
N LYS A 371 -27.77 -23.21 -17.86
CA LYS A 371 -27.68 -21.75 -17.92
C LYS A 371 -26.30 -21.25 -18.37
N GLU A 372 -25.36 -22.18 -18.54
CA GLU A 372 -23.96 -21.92 -18.86
C GLU A 372 -23.30 -20.90 -17.91
N GLU A 373 -23.61 -20.99 -16.63
CA GLU A 373 -23.11 -20.08 -15.59
C GLU A 373 -22.42 -20.85 -14.47
N TRP A 374 -21.44 -20.22 -13.84
CA TRP A 374 -20.90 -20.67 -12.57
C TRP A 374 -21.73 -20.12 -11.42
N ILE A 375 -22.04 -20.97 -10.44
CA ILE A 375 -22.78 -20.61 -9.22
C ILE A 375 -21.80 -20.67 -8.05
N PHE A 376 -21.67 -19.56 -7.31
CA PHE A 376 -20.79 -19.49 -6.14
C PHE A 376 -21.47 -20.12 -4.91
N ASP A 377 -20.75 -20.96 -4.17
CA ASP A 377 -21.19 -21.46 -2.86
C ASP A 377 -20.89 -20.41 -1.78
N LYS A 378 -21.77 -19.42 -1.67
CA LYS A 378 -21.67 -18.33 -0.69
C LYS A 378 -21.49 -18.82 0.75
N LYS A 379 -22.14 -19.93 1.11
CA LYS A 379 -22.08 -20.45 2.47
C LYS A 379 -20.69 -21.02 2.76
N ALA A 380 -20.12 -21.78 1.84
CA ALA A 380 -18.77 -22.31 2.00
C ALA A 380 -17.70 -21.21 2.00
N ILE A 381 -17.86 -20.19 1.14
CA ILE A 381 -17.00 -18.99 1.11
C ILE A 381 -17.05 -18.27 2.45
N GLN A 382 -18.25 -17.95 2.93
CA GLN A 382 -18.46 -17.24 4.19
C GLN A 382 -17.83 -18.01 5.36
N LYS A 383 -18.01 -19.33 5.40
CA LYS A 383 -17.44 -20.19 6.46
C LYS A 383 -15.91 -20.17 6.49
N GLU A 384 -15.23 -20.23 5.33
CA GLU A 384 -13.77 -20.16 5.30
C GLU A 384 -13.27 -18.76 5.68
N VAL A 385 -13.96 -17.71 5.24
CA VAL A 385 -13.62 -16.33 5.61
C VAL A 385 -13.79 -16.09 7.11
N GLU A 386 -14.88 -16.53 7.72
CA GLU A 386 -15.13 -16.43 9.17
C GLU A 386 -14.03 -17.15 9.97
N LYS A 387 -13.56 -18.30 9.51
CA LYS A 387 -12.43 -19.01 10.12
C LYS A 387 -11.15 -18.16 10.10
N GLN A 388 -10.85 -17.48 9.00
CA GLN A 388 -9.69 -16.58 8.91
C GLN A 388 -9.87 -15.32 9.77
N ILE A 389 -11.06 -14.71 9.76
CA ILE A 389 -11.41 -13.57 10.62
C ILE A 389 -11.21 -13.94 12.09
N ASN A 390 -11.76 -15.06 12.53
CA ASN A 390 -11.64 -15.53 13.92
C ASN A 390 -10.18 -15.70 14.34
N ARG A 391 -9.33 -16.24 13.45
CA ARG A 391 -7.88 -16.37 13.70
C ARG A 391 -7.20 -15.02 13.90
N LEU A 392 -7.62 -13.97 13.18
CA LEU A 392 -6.95 -12.66 13.15
C LEU A 392 -7.64 -11.60 14.04
N SER A 393 -8.79 -11.92 14.61
CA SER A 393 -9.68 -11.01 15.34
C SER A 393 -9.08 -10.35 16.60
N LEU A 394 -7.90 -10.78 17.06
CA LEU A 394 -7.21 -10.17 18.21
C LEU A 394 -6.15 -9.16 17.79
N CYS A 395 -5.72 -9.17 16.53
CA CYS A 395 -4.78 -8.20 16.00
C CYS A 395 -5.41 -6.79 16.00
N PRO A 396 -4.79 -5.79 16.64
CA PRO A 396 -5.37 -4.44 16.73
C PRO A 396 -5.44 -3.71 15.37
N LEU A 397 -4.70 -4.20 14.37
CA LEU A 397 -4.67 -3.64 13.01
C LEU A 397 -5.60 -4.38 12.03
N PHE A 398 -6.25 -5.47 12.46
CA PHE A 398 -7.10 -6.25 11.57
C PHE A 398 -8.43 -5.53 11.29
N ASN A 399 -8.73 -5.34 10.00
CA ASN A 399 -9.96 -4.70 9.56
C ASN A 399 -10.92 -5.75 9.00
N GLU A 400 -11.84 -6.21 9.85
CA GLU A 400 -12.85 -7.20 9.48
C GLU A 400 -13.79 -6.69 8.38
N GLU A 401 -14.23 -5.42 8.47
CA GLU A 401 -15.14 -4.81 7.49
C GLU A 401 -14.55 -4.82 6.08
N GLN A 402 -13.24 -4.59 5.95
CA GLN A 402 -12.55 -4.68 4.66
C GLN A 402 -12.72 -6.06 4.05
N ILE A 403 -12.54 -7.14 4.82
CA ILE A 403 -12.67 -8.51 4.33
C ILE A 403 -14.13 -8.81 3.96
N LEU A 404 -15.08 -8.46 4.83
CA LEU A 404 -16.50 -8.68 4.57
C LEU A 404 -16.97 -7.94 3.31
N SER A 405 -16.47 -6.73 3.06
CA SER A 405 -16.77 -5.98 1.84
C SER A 405 -16.29 -6.70 0.58
N LEU A 406 -15.13 -7.38 0.62
CA LEU A 406 -14.64 -8.17 -0.51
C LEU A 406 -15.55 -9.37 -0.80
N VAL A 407 -16.03 -10.05 0.25
CA VAL A 407 -16.93 -11.19 0.11
C VAL A 407 -18.29 -10.77 -0.44
N GLN A 408 -18.82 -9.64 0.02
CA GLN A 408 -20.08 -9.08 -0.48
C GLN A 408 -20.03 -8.75 -1.98
N ASN A 409 -18.85 -8.40 -2.50
CA ASN A 409 -18.65 -8.08 -3.91
C ASN A 409 -18.54 -9.31 -4.83
N ILE A 410 -18.49 -10.53 -4.29
CA ILE A 410 -18.53 -11.75 -5.10
C ILE A 410 -19.96 -11.85 -5.67
N PRO A 411 -20.16 -12.12 -6.98
CA PRO A 411 -21.48 -12.31 -7.55
C PRO A 411 -22.11 -13.65 -7.12
N GLU A 412 -23.43 -13.80 -7.21
CA GLU A 412 -24.12 -15.08 -6.97
C GLU A 412 -23.84 -16.09 -8.09
N THR A 413 -23.92 -15.62 -9.33
CA THR A 413 -23.60 -16.40 -10.52
C THR A 413 -22.77 -15.57 -11.49
N ILE A 414 -22.08 -16.25 -12.40
CA ILE A 414 -21.35 -15.59 -13.48
C ILE A 414 -21.46 -16.40 -14.77
N ASN A 415 -21.86 -15.75 -15.86
CA ASN A 415 -21.82 -16.30 -17.20
C ASN A 415 -20.76 -15.52 -18.01
N PRO A 416 -19.61 -16.12 -18.34
CA PRO A 416 -18.55 -15.46 -19.12
C PRO A 416 -18.99 -14.97 -20.51
N LYS A 417 -20.07 -15.54 -21.10
CA LYS A 417 -20.60 -15.04 -22.38
C LYS A 417 -21.26 -13.66 -22.26
N THR A 418 -21.87 -13.36 -21.11
CA THR A 418 -22.53 -12.07 -20.85
C THR A 418 -21.66 -11.13 -20.04
N ASN A 419 -20.62 -11.63 -19.38
CA ASN A 419 -19.67 -10.83 -18.62
C ASN A 419 -18.23 -11.08 -19.09
N ASN A 420 -17.76 -10.22 -20.00
CA ASN A 420 -16.43 -10.30 -20.61
C ASN A 420 -15.25 -10.03 -19.66
N LYS A 421 -15.52 -9.71 -18.38
CA LYS A 421 -14.49 -9.60 -17.35
C LYS A 421 -14.16 -10.94 -16.71
N TRP A 422 -14.86 -12.02 -17.07
CA TRP A 422 -14.67 -13.34 -16.51
C TRP A 422 -14.42 -14.37 -17.61
N GLY A 423 -13.68 -15.42 -17.26
CA GLY A 423 -13.50 -16.62 -18.07
C GLY A 423 -13.79 -17.87 -17.25
N PHE A 424 -14.13 -18.97 -17.92
CA PHE A 424 -14.16 -20.28 -17.30
C PHE A 424 -12.77 -20.88 -17.17
N ILE A 425 -12.61 -21.80 -16.23
CA ILE A 425 -11.41 -22.59 -15.98
C ILE A 425 -11.74 -24.04 -16.31
N ASP A 426 -10.95 -24.68 -17.16
CA ASP A 426 -11.06 -26.13 -17.42
C ASP A 426 -10.17 -26.97 -16.50
N ASN A 427 -10.28 -28.29 -16.59
CA ASN A 427 -9.49 -29.22 -15.76
C ASN A 427 -7.97 -29.11 -15.96
N ASN A 428 -7.52 -28.60 -17.11
CA ASN A 428 -6.11 -28.37 -17.41
C ASN A 428 -5.66 -26.96 -16.99
N ARG A 429 -6.53 -26.20 -16.31
CA ARG A 429 -6.36 -24.82 -15.87
C ARG A 429 -6.22 -23.81 -17.02
N ASN A 430 -6.71 -24.16 -18.22
CA ASN A 430 -6.85 -23.17 -19.28
C ASN A 430 -7.99 -22.21 -18.94
N ILE A 431 -7.77 -20.92 -19.22
CA ILE A 431 -8.77 -19.88 -19.05
C ILE A 431 -9.47 -19.65 -20.38
N TRP A 432 -10.76 -19.92 -20.42
CA TRP A 432 -11.63 -19.77 -21.58
C TRP A 432 -12.48 -18.51 -21.44
N PHE A 433 -12.34 -17.55 -22.34
CA PHE A 433 -13.08 -16.29 -22.32
C PHE A 433 -13.88 -16.08 -23.61
N TRP A 434 -15.02 -15.40 -23.48
CA TRP A 434 -15.91 -15.15 -24.60
C TRP A 434 -15.64 -13.78 -25.21
N LYS A 435 -15.37 -13.75 -26.52
CA LYS A 435 -15.18 -12.51 -27.28
C LYS A 435 -15.53 -12.73 -28.74
N ASN A 436 -16.07 -11.70 -29.40
CA ASN A 436 -16.43 -11.77 -30.83
C ASN A 436 -17.30 -12.99 -31.17
N GLN A 437 -18.24 -13.33 -30.27
CA GLN A 437 -19.14 -14.48 -30.38
C GLN A 437 -18.44 -15.84 -30.47
N LYS A 438 -17.20 -15.95 -29.97
CA LYS A 438 -16.42 -17.19 -29.91
C LYS A 438 -15.71 -17.33 -28.57
N TRP A 439 -15.39 -18.58 -28.24
CA TRP A 439 -14.51 -18.90 -27.12
C TRP A 439 -13.06 -18.80 -27.56
N HIS A 440 -12.26 -18.18 -26.71
CA HIS A 440 -10.81 -18.13 -26.84
C HIS A 440 -10.19 -18.72 -25.58
N SER A 441 -9.04 -19.37 -25.73
CA SER A 441 -8.21 -19.78 -24.61
C SER A 441 -6.93 -18.95 -24.56
N GLN A 442 -6.40 -18.78 -23.35
CA GLN A 442 -5.11 -18.15 -23.13
C GLN A 442 -3.95 -19.02 -23.64
N TRP A 443 -4.04 -20.34 -23.51
CA TRP A 443 -2.90 -21.27 -23.71
C TRP A 443 -3.17 -22.45 -24.64
N SER A 444 -4.43 -22.67 -25.03
CA SER A 444 -4.83 -23.79 -25.88
C SER A 444 -5.31 -23.28 -27.24
N ASP A 445 -4.87 -23.96 -28.30
CA ASP A 445 -5.38 -23.78 -29.67
C ASP A 445 -6.60 -24.68 -29.95
N ASP A 446 -7.03 -25.47 -28.98
CA ASP A 446 -8.14 -26.41 -29.13
C ASP A 446 -9.49 -25.68 -29.18
N SER A 447 -10.51 -26.39 -29.65
CA SER A 447 -11.89 -25.94 -29.53
C SER A 447 -12.33 -25.96 -28.06
N PHE A 448 -13.16 -25.00 -27.67
CA PHE A 448 -13.78 -24.97 -26.35
C PHE A 448 -14.44 -26.33 -26.02
N PRO A 449 -14.03 -27.00 -24.94
CA PRO A 449 -14.42 -28.39 -24.66
C PRO A 449 -15.87 -28.52 -24.15
N GLY A 450 -16.58 -27.41 -24.01
CA GLY A 450 -17.96 -27.36 -23.50
C GLY A 450 -18.02 -27.03 -22.02
N VAL A 451 -19.15 -26.43 -21.61
CA VAL A 451 -19.33 -25.89 -20.25
C VAL A 451 -19.29 -26.99 -19.17
N SER A 452 -19.67 -28.23 -19.50
CA SER A 452 -19.62 -29.37 -18.57
C SER A 452 -18.21 -29.75 -18.14
N MET A 453 -17.18 -29.33 -18.88
CA MET A 453 -15.77 -29.60 -18.56
C MET A 453 -15.13 -28.49 -17.72
N MET A 454 -15.91 -27.45 -17.36
CA MET A 454 -15.42 -26.31 -16.59
C MET A 454 -15.49 -26.62 -15.10
N ILE A 455 -14.38 -26.36 -14.41
CA ILE A 455 -14.21 -26.58 -12.97
C ILE A 455 -14.22 -25.28 -12.16
N GLY A 456 -14.27 -24.12 -12.83
CA GLY A 456 -14.16 -22.84 -12.15
C GLY A 456 -14.31 -21.63 -13.04
N VAL A 457 -14.10 -20.45 -12.45
CA VAL A 457 -14.08 -19.16 -13.14
C VAL A 457 -12.95 -18.26 -12.65
N LYS A 458 -12.40 -17.44 -13.54
CA LYS A 458 -11.38 -16.42 -13.21
C LYS A 458 -11.83 -15.05 -13.67
N LYS A 459 -11.61 -14.02 -12.86
CA LYS A 459 -11.69 -12.63 -13.32
C LYS A 459 -10.47 -12.28 -14.16
N LEU A 460 -10.69 -11.84 -15.40
CA LEU A 460 -9.65 -11.65 -16.41
C LEU A 460 -8.85 -10.37 -16.16
N GLU A 461 -7.54 -10.49 -16.28
CA GLU A 461 -6.59 -9.38 -16.32
C GLU A 461 -6.19 -9.06 -17.77
N LYS A 462 -5.57 -7.90 -18.00
CA LYS A 462 -5.14 -7.49 -19.35
C LYS A 462 -4.22 -8.53 -20.01
N ASN A 463 -3.35 -9.17 -19.23
CA ASN A 463 -2.42 -10.18 -19.72
C ASN A 463 -3.14 -11.47 -20.15
N ASP A 464 -4.24 -11.85 -19.48
CA ASP A 464 -5.00 -13.06 -19.82
C ASP A 464 -5.56 -12.99 -21.24
N ILE A 465 -5.85 -11.78 -21.73
CA ILE A 465 -6.41 -11.53 -23.05
C ILE A 465 -5.30 -11.40 -24.12
N GLN A 466 -4.12 -10.87 -23.77
CA GLN A 466 -3.04 -10.57 -24.73
C GLN A 466 -2.23 -11.79 -25.19
N TYR A 467 -2.13 -12.85 -24.39
CA TYR A 467 -1.31 -14.04 -24.70
C TYR A 467 -2.02 -15.11 -25.54
N SER A 468 -3.28 -14.88 -25.90
CA SER A 468 -4.04 -15.76 -26.78
C SER A 468 -3.46 -15.78 -28.21
N SER A 469 -2.94 -16.93 -28.64
CA SER A 469 -2.46 -17.24 -30.01
C SER A 469 -3.51 -16.93 -31.08
N SER A 470 -4.78 -17.24 -30.82
CA SER A 470 -5.90 -16.96 -31.72
C SER A 470 -6.33 -15.48 -31.76
N TYR A 471 -6.08 -14.72 -30.69
CA TYR A 471 -6.41 -13.28 -30.63
C TYR A 471 -5.50 -12.43 -31.53
N LYS A 472 -4.21 -12.79 -31.66
CA LYS A 472 -3.28 -12.13 -32.60
C LYS A 472 -3.71 -12.31 -34.06
N ILE A 473 -4.27 -13.47 -34.42
CA ILE A 473 -4.74 -13.77 -35.79
C ILE A 473 -6.06 -13.04 -36.11
N SER A 474 -6.97 -12.88 -35.14
CA SER A 474 -8.23 -12.14 -35.37
C SER A 474 -8.07 -10.63 -35.42
N THR A 475 -7.09 -10.08 -34.69
CA THR A 475 -6.81 -8.64 -34.68
C THR A 475 -6.01 -8.19 -35.90
N SER A 476 -5.15 -9.06 -36.46
CA SER A 476 -4.49 -8.78 -37.74
C SER A 476 -5.48 -8.83 -38.92
N LYS A 477 -6.45 -9.74 -38.90
CA LYS A 477 -7.46 -9.87 -39.98
C LYS A 477 -8.39 -8.66 -40.14
N ASN A 478 -8.65 -7.91 -39.07
CA ASN A 478 -9.46 -6.69 -39.15
C ASN A 478 -8.71 -5.47 -39.69
N VAL A 479 -7.38 -5.52 -39.81
CA VAL A 479 -6.60 -4.45 -40.46
C VAL A 479 -6.55 -4.65 -41.97
N ASP A 480 -6.64 -5.90 -42.44
CA ASP A 480 -6.63 -6.25 -43.86
C ASP A 480 -7.97 -5.94 -44.58
N GLU A 481 -9.08 -5.76 -43.85
CA GLU A 481 -10.41 -5.42 -44.42
C GLU A 481 -10.63 -3.90 -44.63
N LEU A 482 -9.65 -3.04 -44.32
CA LEU A 482 -9.69 -1.60 -44.62
C LEU A 482 -8.68 -1.17 -45.70
N ALA A 483 -8.07 -2.14 -46.39
CA ALA A 483 -7.12 -1.89 -47.47
C ALA A 483 -7.62 -2.49 -48.79
N ASP A 484 -8.86 -2.16 -49.18
CA ASP A 484 -9.38 -2.48 -50.52
C ASP A 484 -9.90 -1.21 -51.19
N GLU A 485 -9.00 -0.22 -51.34
CA GLU A 485 -9.14 0.90 -52.27
C GLU A 485 -7.77 1.57 -52.49
N SER A 486 -6.84 0.86 -53.15
CA SER A 486 -5.81 1.48 -54.02
C SER A 486 -4.95 0.43 -54.74
N VAL A 487 -5.22 0.31 -56.04
CA VAL A 487 -4.29 0.17 -57.16
C VAL A 487 -3.00 -0.66 -56.93
N ASP A 488 -3.08 -1.86 -57.49
CA ASP A 488 -2.04 -2.72 -58.07
C ASP A 488 -0.69 -2.05 -58.42
N ILE A 489 0.36 -2.36 -57.65
CA ILE A 489 1.74 -2.52 -58.16
C ILE A 489 2.45 -3.66 -57.40
N GLY A 490 2.56 -4.83 -58.04
CA GLY A 490 3.79 -5.63 -58.07
C GLY A 490 4.19 -6.44 -56.82
N LYS A 491 3.62 -7.65 -56.66
CA LYS A 491 4.25 -8.72 -55.87
C LYS A 491 5.53 -9.23 -56.55
N LYS A 492 6.70 -9.10 -55.90
CA LYS A 492 7.81 -10.08 -55.97
C LYS A 492 8.90 -9.86 -54.91
N ASP A 493 9.24 -10.98 -54.24
CA ASP A 493 10.51 -11.32 -53.58
C ASP A 493 10.97 -10.60 -52.30
N TRP A 494 10.49 -11.08 -51.14
CA TRP A 494 11.06 -10.79 -49.80
C TRP A 494 11.78 -11.99 -49.14
N TYR A 495 11.91 -13.13 -49.83
CA TYR A 495 12.59 -14.33 -49.28
C TYR A 495 14.10 -14.44 -49.61
N LYS A 496 14.72 -13.42 -50.21
CA LYS A 496 16.16 -13.46 -50.60
C LYS A 496 17.12 -12.68 -49.71
N THR A 497 16.66 -11.89 -48.73
CA THR A 497 17.56 -11.07 -47.89
C THR A 497 17.95 -11.71 -46.56
N TRP A 498 17.27 -12.76 -46.10
CA TRP A 498 17.58 -13.41 -44.81
C TRP A 498 18.67 -14.50 -44.90
N TRP A 499 18.83 -15.17 -46.04
CA TRP A 499 19.91 -16.15 -46.23
C TRP A 499 21.28 -15.52 -46.52
N GLY A 500 21.32 -14.27 -47.00
CA GLY A 500 22.57 -13.53 -47.23
C GLY A 500 23.25 -13.05 -45.95
N ILE A 501 22.49 -12.72 -44.91
CA ILE A 501 23.02 -12.18 -43.64
C ILE A 501 23.58 -13.29 -42.74
N LEU A 502 23.00 -14.49 -42.78
CA LEU A 502 23.48 -15.65 -42.03
C LEU A 502 24.84 -16.20 -42.54
N LEU A 503 25.17 -16.01 -43.83
CA LEU A 503 26.46 -16.41 -44.41
C LEU A 503 27.60 -15.44 -44.11
N ILE A 504 27.30 -14.16 -43.83
CA ILE A 504 28.31 -13.15 -43.46
C ILE A 504 28.73 -13.31 -41.99
N ILE A 505 27.79 -13.67 -41.10
CA ILE A 505 28.06 -13.86 -39.67
C ILE A 505 28.91 -15.12 -39.43
N PHE A 506 28.72 -16.19 -40.22
CA PHE A 506 29.52 -17.41 -40.09
C PHE A 506 30.97 -17.27 -40.59
N SER A 507 31.25 -16.30 -41.48
CA SER A 507 32.60 -16.08 -42.01
C SER A 507 33.49 -15.22 -41.09
N ILE A 508 32.89 -14.42 -40.20
CA ILE A 508 33.63 -13.56 -39.25
C ILE A 508 34.08 -14.35 -38.00
N ILE A 509 33.36 -15.41 -37.62
CA ILE A 509 33.67 -16.23 -36.44
C ILE A 509 34.87 -17.18 -36.69
N ILE A 510 35.19 -17.51 -37.93
CA ILE A 510 36.33 -18.39 -38.28
C ILE A 510 37.66 -17.61 -38.38
N LEU A 511 37.62 -16.29 -38.58
CA LEU A 511 38.83 -15.45 -38.70
C LEU A 511 39.44 -15.04 -37.35
N PHE A 512 38.72 -15.20 -36.23
CA PHE A 512 39.22 -14.87 -34.87
C PHE A 512 39.88 -16.05 -34.13
N LYS A 513 40.12 -17.17 -34.80
CA LYS A 513 40.77 -18.36 -34.20
C LYS A 513 42.14 -18.74 -34.78
N ILE A 514 42.72 -17.92 -35.67
CA ILE A 514 44.08 -18.14 -36.21
C ILE A 514 44.89 -16.82 -36.26
N LEU A 515 44.83 -16.01 -35.20
CA LEU A 515 45.81 -14.94 -34.95
C LEU A 515 46.24 -14.96 -33.50
#